data_AF-A0A416TGB3-F1
#
_entry.id   AF-A0A416TGB3-F1
#
_cell.length_a   1.000
_cell.length_b   1.000
_cell.length_c   1.000
_cell.angle_alpha   90.00
_cell.angle_beta   90.00
_cell.angle_gamma   90.00
#
_symmetry.space_group_name_H-M   'P 1'
#
loop_
_entity.id
_entity.type
_entity.pdbx_description
1 polymer ?
#
loop_
_entity_poly.entity_id
_entity_poly.type
_entity_poly.pdbx_seq_one_letter_code
_entity_poly.pdbx_strand_id
1 'polypeptide(L)'
;MKNGTAYTLAVQTDLFVVQQATKVLLSILPYVILMVFLLSLLCAWLYTRYITRPIVRLSKISKRMAELDFSGQCSTGREDELGCLAQNLNSLSASLSTALNDLQAANQQLKTDIEKEQELERQRVDFFSAASHELKTPLTILKGHLAGMLNGVSGYENHIEYMERSLAVVDRMEKLVKELLYLSKAEELKKLNIKPLILRKCFGYRLPQ
;
A
#
# COMPACT_ATOMS: atom_id res chain seq x y z
N MET A 1 -2.24 -116.35 -24.06
CA MET A 1 -0.92 -115.87 -24.52
C MET A 1 -1.11 -115.09 -25.81
N LYS A 2 -0.62 -113.83 -25.86
CA LYS A 2 -0.23 -113.05 -27.07
C LYS A 2 -1.35 -112.74 -28.10
N ASN A 3 -1.64 -111.51 -28.53
CA ASN A 3 -0.87 -110.27 -28.63
C ASN A 3 -1.83 -109.07 -28.50
N GLY A 4 -1.51 -108.14 -27.62
CA GLY A 4 -2.16 -106.82 -27.60
C GLY A 4 -1.66 -106.01 -28.79
N THR A 5 -2.53 -105.78 -29.78
CA THR A 5 -2.29 -104.77 -30.81
C THR A 5 -2.39 -103.39 -30.15
N ALA A 6 -1.27 -102.68 -30.10
CA ALA A 6 -1.22 -101.31 -29.62
C ALA A 6 -1.91 -100.40 -30.64
N TYR A 7 -3.13 -99.98 -30.36
CA TYR A 7 -3.82 -98.96 -31.15
C TYR A 7 -3.34 -97.58 -30.71
N THR A 8 -2.66 -96.87 -31.60
CA THR A 8 -2.28 -95.47 -31.40
C THR A 8 -3.36 -94.58 -32.01
N LEU A 9 -4.16 -93.94 -31.16
CA LEU A 9 -5.14 -92.94 -31.57
C LEU A 9 -4.41 -91.61 -31.82
N ALA A 10 -4.14 -91.29 -33.09
CA ALA A 10 -3.65 -89.98 -33.48
C ALA A 10 -4.84 -89.03 -33.64
N VAL A 11 -5.04 -88.16 -32.65
CA VAL A 11 -6.02 -87.08 -32.73
C VAL A 11 -5.41 -85.95 -33.55
N GLN A 12 -5.85 -85.79 -34.81
CA GLN A 12 -5.61 -84.54 -35.54
C GLN A 12 -6.67 -83.53 -35.09
N THR A 13 -6.30 -82.64 -34.17
CA THR A 13 -7.09 -81.44 -33.93
C THR A 13 -6.91 -80.47 -35.09
N ASP A 14 -7.99 -79.85 -35.53
CA ASP A 14 -8.03 -78.94 -36.67
C ASP A 14 -7.24 -77.64 -36.35
N LEU A 15 -5.93 -77.65 -36.58
CA LEU A 15 -5.06 -76.46 -36.42
C LEU A 15 -5.55 -75.28 -37.28
N PHE A 16 -6.34 -75.55 -38.33
CA PHE A 16 -6.95 -74.54 -39.18
C PHE A 16 -7.90 -73.62 -38.40
N VAL A 17 -8.69 -74.16 -37.46
CA VAL A 17 -9.63 -73.36 -36.63
C VAL A 17 -8.86 -72.41 -35.70
N VAL A 18 -7.75 -72.88 -35.12
CA VAL A 18 -6.88 -72.06 -34.25
C VAL A 18 -6.18 -70.97 -35.07
N GLN A 19 -5.68 -71.30 -36.26
CA GLN A 19 -5.03 -70.33 -37.15
C GLN A 19 -6.03 -69.30 -37.73
N GLN A 20 -7.27 -69.70 -37.97
CA GLN A 20 -8.30 -68.79 -38.47
C GLN A 20 -8.76 -67.81 -37.37
N ALA A 21 -8.93 -68.30 -36.13
CA ALA A 21 -9.26 -67.45 -34.99
C ALA A 21 -8.16 -66.42 -34.68
N THR A 22 -6.89 -66.82 -34.74
CA THR A 22 -5.74 -65.91 -34.50
C THR A 22 -5.60 -64.85 -35.58
N LYS A 23 -5.86 -65.18 -36.85
CA LYS A 23 -5.86 -64.20 -37.96
C LYS A 23 -6.94 -63.13 -37.80
N VAL A 24 -8.16 -63.53 -37.41
CA VAL A 24 -9.24 -62.57 -37.17
C VAL A 24 -8.90 -61.65 -35.99
N LEU A 25 -8.38 -62.23 -34.89
CA LEU A 25 -7.95 -61.46 -33.71
C LEU A 25 -6.86 -60.43 -34.06
N LEU A 26 -5.83 -60.83 -34.81
CA LEU A 26 -4.77 -59.93 -35.25
C LEU A 26 -5.27 -58.86 -36.23
N SER A 27 -6.30 -59.16 -37.03
CA SER A 27 -6.88 -58.19 -37.95
C SER A 27 -7.69 -57.10 -37.25
N ILE A 28 -8.32 -57.38 -36.09
CA ILE A 28 -9.11 -56.37 -35.34
C ILE A 28 -8.24 -55.52 -34.40
N LEU A 29 -7.13 -56.08 -33.92
CA LEU A 29 -6.20 -55.43 -32.99
C LEU A 29 -5.69 -54.04 -33.43
N PRO A 30 -5.24 -53.81 -34.69
CA PRO A 30 -4.76 -52.49 -35.10
C PRO A 30 -5.89 -51.43 -35.07
N TYR A 31 -7.13 -51.81 -35.33
CA TYR A 31 -8.27 -50.88 -35.26
C TYR A 31 -8.57 -50.47 -33.81
N VAL A 32 -8.47 -51.41 -32.85
CA VAL A 32 -8.63 -51.10 -31.41
C VAL A 32 -7.53 -50.14 -30.94
N ILE A 33 -6.27 -50.41 -31.30
CA ILE A 33 -5.15 -49.52 -30.98
C ILE A 33 -5.38 -48.13 -31.58
N LEU A 34 -5.77 -48.06 -32.86
CA LEU A 34 -6.04 -46.79 -33.52
C LEU A 34 -7.17 -46.02 -32.82
N MET A 35 -8.25 -46.69 -32.43
CA MET A 35 -9.39 -46.08 -31.76
C MET A 35 -8.99 -45.51 -30.39
N VAL A 36 -8.27 -46.28 -29.57
CA VAL A 36 -7.77 -45.81 -28.26
C VAL A 36 -6.78 -44.66 -28.42
N PHE A 37 -5.90 -44.74 -29.42
CA PHE A 37 -4.95 -43.67 -29.72
C PHE A 37 -5.64 -42.36 -30.10
N LEU A 38 -6.64 -42.43 -30.98
CA LEU A 38 -7.45 -41.26 -31.35
C LEU A 38 -8.24 -40.70 -30.18
N LEU A 39 -8.84 -41.57 -29.35
CA LEU A 39 -9.58 -41.15 -28.16
C LEU A 39 -8.66 -40.47 -27.14
N SER A 40 -7.45 -41.00 -26.94
CA SER A 40 -6.43 -40.41 -26.06
C SER A 40 -6.02 -39.02 -26.53
N LEU A 41 -5.74 -38.85 -27.83
CA LEU A 41 -5.43 -37.55 -28.43
C LEU A 41 -6.58 -36.55 -28.23
N LEU A 42 -7.82 -36.98 -28.43
CA LEU A 42 -9.00 -36.16 -28.23
C LEU A 42 -9.14 -35.72 -26.76
N CYS A 43 -9.03 -36.66 -25.82
CA CYS A 43 -9.08 -36.36 -24.38
C CYS A 43 -7.95 -35.42 -23.94
N ALA A 44 -6.72 -35.64 -24.40
CA ALA A 44 -5.59 -34.77 -24.10
C ALA A 44 -5.80 -33.34 -24.64
N TRP A 45 -6.34 -33.21 -25.85
CA TRP A 45 -6.69 -31.93 -26.45
C TRP A 45 -7.80 -31.21 -25.67
N LEU A 46 -8.86 -31.92 -25.27
CA LEU A 46 -9.94 -31.39 -24.43
C LEU A 46 -9.42 -30.95 -23.06
N TYR A 47 -8.62 -31.77 -22.37
CA TYR A 47 -8.07 -31.45 -21.05
C TYR A 47 -7.19 -30.20 -21.09
N THR A 48 -6.31 -30.12 -22.08
CA THR A 48 -5.43 -28.95 -22.28
C THR A 48 -6.23 -27.67 -22.46
N ARG A 49 -7.30 -27.73 -23.28
CA ARG A 49 -8.11 -26.55 -23.60
C ARG A 49 -9.05 -26.16 -22.46
N TYR A 50 -9.60 -27.13 -21.73
CA TYR A 50 -10.60 -26.88 -20.69
C TYR A 50 -9.99 -26.60 -19.30
N ILE A 51 -8.85 -27.20 -18.97
CA ILE A 51 -8.26 -27.13 -17.61
C ILE A 51 -6.89 -26.45 -17.63
N THR A 52 -5.93 -26.97 -18.39
CA THR A 52 -4.53 -26.51 -18.31
C THR A 52 -4.37 -25.04 -18.72
N ARG A 53 -4.94 -24.63 -19.87
CA ARG A 53 -4.85 -23.24 -20.35
C ARG A 53 -5.40 -22.19 -19.36
N PRO A 54 -6.61 -22.33 -18.80
CA PRO A 54 -7.14 -21.35 -17.84
C PRO A 54 -6.32 -21.27 -16.55
N ILE A 55 -5.84 -22.40 -16.02
CA ILE A 55 -4.99 -22.41 -14.81
C ILE A 55 -3.69 -21.63 -15.04
N VAL A 56 -3.02 -21.86 -16.17
CA VAL A 56 -1.79 -21.13 -16.53
C VAL A 56 -2.06 -19.63 -16.66
N ARG A 57 -3.23 -19.24 -17.19
CA ARG A 57 -3.64 -17.83 -17.28
C ARG A 57 -3.84 -17.20 -15.90
N LEU A 58 -4.55 -17.87 -14.99
CA LEU A 58 -4.75 -17.38 -13.62
C LEU A 58 -3.42 -17.24 -12.89
N SER A 59 -2.53 -18.23 -13.01
CA SER A 59 -1.18 -18.18 -12.44
C SER A 59 -0.38 -16.97 -12.97
N LYS A 60 -0.45 -16.70 -14.28
CA LYS A 60 0.24 -15.54 -14.87
C LYS A 60 -0.30 -14.21 -14.34
N ILE A 61 -1.61 -14.08 -14.13
CA ILE A 61 -2.20 -12.86 -13.55
C ILE A 61 -1.80 -12.72 -12.08
N SER A 62 -1.87 -13.81 -11.30
CA SER A 62 -1.43 -13.83 -9.90
C SER A 62 0.04 -13.40 -9.75
N LYS A 63 0.93 -13.84 -10.65
CA LYS A 63 2.32 -13.38 -10.67
C LYS A 63 2.45 -11.87 -10.93
N ARG A 64 1.64 -11.31 -11.84
CA ARG A 64 1.62 -9.86 -12.09
C ARG A 64 1.10 -9.07 -10.88
N MET A 65 0.11 -9.60 -10.16
CA MET A 65 -0.35 -8.98 -8.91
C MET A 65 0.76 -8.94 -7.84
N ALA A 66 1.62 -9.96 -7.78
CA ALA A 66 2.80 -9.95 -6.90
C ALA A 66 3.84 -8.91 -7.31
N GLU A 67 3.89 -8.55 -8.59
CA GLU A 67 4.69 -7.45 -9.15
C GLU A 67 3.98 -6.08 -9.04
N LEU A 68 2.90 -5.99 -8.24
CA LEU A 68 2.06 -4.79 -8.03
C LEU A 68 1.33 -4.29 -9.29
N ASP A 69 1.21 -5.14 -10.31
CA ASP A 69 0.44 -4.87 -11.53
C ASP A 69 -0.97 -5.47 -11.42
N PHE A 70 -1.93 -4.63 -11.03
CA PHE A 70 -3.35 -4.98 -10.86
C PHE A 70 -4.21 -4.71 -12.11
N SER A 71 -3.61 -4.44 -13.27
CA SER A 71 -4.36 -4.13 -14.51
C SER A 71 -5.07 -5.34 -15.13
N GLY A 72 -4.64 -6.56 -14.78
CA GLY A 72 -5.16 -7.80 -15.34
C GLY A 72 -6.41 -8.31 -14.63
N GLN A 73 -7.45 -8.67 -15.40
CA GLN A 73 -8.64 -9.34 -14.87
C GLN A 73 -8.70 -10.82 -15.26
N CYS A 74 -9.10 -11.65 -14.30
CA CYS A 74 -9.37 -13.06 -14.53
C CYS A 74 -10.74 -13.22 -15.21
N SER A 75 -10.84 -14.16 -16.15
CA SER A 75 -12.08 -14.42 -16.90
C SER A 75 -13.17 -15.03 -16.00
N THR A 76 -14.33 -14.37 -15.91
CA THR A 76 -15.44 -14.74 -15.01
C THR A 76 -16.59 -15.47 -15.69
N GLY A 77 -16.47 -15.85 -16.96
CA GLY A 77 -17.54 -16.52 -17.71
C GLY A 77 -17.75 -18.01 -17.39
N ARG A 78 -17.12 -18.55 -16.35
CA ARG A 78 -17.29 -19.94 -15.89
C ARG A 78 -18.02 -19.94 -14.55
N GLU A 79 -18.93 -20.89 -14.37
CA GLU A 79 -19.69 -21.08 -13.11
C GLU A 79 -19.19 -22.28 -12.29
N ASP A 80 -18.00 -22.80 -12.61
CA ASP A 80 -17.34 -23.88 -11.87
C ASP A 80 -16.34 -23.34 -10.83
N GLU A 81 -15.60 -24.24 -10.19
CA GLU A 81 -14.62 -23.91 -9.15
C GLU A 81 -13.51 -22.99 -9.68
N LEU A 82 -13.13 -23.13 -10.96
CA LEU A 82 -12.15 -22.24 -11.60
C LEU A 82 -12.73 -20.84 -11.82
N GLY A 83 -14.03 -20.75 -12.11
CA GLY A 83 -14.77 -19.48 -12.15
C GLY A 83 -14.81 -18.78 -10.80
N CYS A 84 -15.14 -19.52 -9.73
CA CYS A 84 -15.13 -19.00 -8.35
C CYS A 84 -13.73 -18.52 -7.95
N LEU A 85 -12.69 -19.28 -8.26
CA LEU A 85 -11.29 -18.89 -8.02
C LEU A 85 -10.92 -17.60 -8.76
N ALA A 86 -11.35 -17.46 -10.02
CA ALA A 86 -11.13 -16.25 -10.81
C ALA A 86 -11.81 -15.01 -10.17
N GLN A 87 -13.03 -15.16 -9.66
CA GLN A 87 -13.74 -14.09 -8.95
C GLN A 87 -13.02 -13.70 -7.66
N ASN A 88 -12.62 -14.67 -6.83
CA ASN A 88 -11.87 -14.41 -5.59
C ASN A 88 -10.56 -13.68 -5.85
N LEU A 89 -9.83 -14.07 -6.91
CA LEU A 89 -8.58 -13.42 -7.28
C LEU A 89 -8.81 -11.98 -7.75
N ASN A 90 -9.89 -11.71 -8.49
CA ASN A 90 -10.26 -10.35 -8.88
C ASN A 90 -10.61 -9.48 -7.65
N SER A 91 -11.39 -10.02 -6.70
CA SER A 91 -11.73 -9.31 -5.46
C SER A 91 -10.50 -9.00 -4.60
N LEU A 92 -9.54 -9.94 -4.53
CA LEU A 92 -8.25 -9.73 -3.89
C LEU A 92 -7.48 -8.59 -4.57
N SER A 93 -7.38 -8.63 -5.91
CA SER A 93 -6.72 -7.58 -6.70
C SER A 93 -7.30 -6.19 -6.46
N ALA A 94 -8.63 -6.09 -6.43
CA ALA A 94 -9.34 -4.82 -6.18
C ALA A 94 -9.07 -4.31 -4.76
N SER A 95 -9.12 -5.19 -3.76
CA SER A 95 -8.82 -4.85 -2.37
C SER A 95 -7.37 -4.37 -2.20
N LEU A 96 -6.41 -5.07 -2.82
CA LEU A 96 -4.99 -4.69 -2.78
C LEU A 96 -4.74 -3.35 -3.47
N SER A 97 -5.30 -3.14 -4.66
CA SER A 97 -5.18 -1.87 -5.38
C SER A 97 -5.75 -0.70 -4.57
N THR A 98 -6.90 -0.90 -3.93
CA THR A 98 -7.52 0.12 -3.07
C THR A 98 -6.64 0.42 -1.85
N ALA A 99 -6.18 -0.61 -1.13
CA ALA A 99 -5.33 -0.44 0.03
C ALA A 99 -4.00 0.28 -0.31
N LEU A 100 -3.40 -0.01 -1.46
CA LEU A 100 -2.19 0.68 -1.92
C LEU A 100 -2.45 2.14 -2.27
N ASN A 101 -3.56 2.45 -2.94
CA ASN A 101 -3.94 3.82 -3.23
C ASN A 101 -4.19 4.62 -1.96
N ASP A 102 -4.87 4.04 -0.98
CA ASP A 102 -5.12 4.67 0.32
C ASP A 102 -3.82 4.92 1.08
N LEU A 103 -2.89 3.96 1.10
CA LEU A 103 -1.57 4.13 1.69
C LEU A 103 -0.75 5.22 0.99
N GLN A 104 -0.82 5.29 -0.33
CA GLN A 104 -0.12 6.33 -1.09
C GLN A 104 -0.70 7.71 -0.79
N ALA A 105 -2.03 7.85 -0.74
CA ALA A 105 -2.70 9.09 -0.37
C ALA A 105 -2.33 9.52 1.06
N ALA A 106 -2.35 8.60 2.02
CA ALA A 106 -1.96 8.88 3.41
C ALA A 106 -0.49 9.33 3.50
N ASN A 107 0.43 8.69 2.76
CA ASN A 107 1.83 9.10 2.72
C ASN A 107 2.01 10.50 2.11
N GLN A 108 1.28 10.83 1.04
CA GLN A 108 1.31 12.17 0.43
C GLN A 108 0.78 13.23 1.39
N GLN A 109 -0.30 12.92 2.11
CA GLN A 109 -0.84 13.81 3.13
C GLN A 109 0.16 14.03 4.26
N LEU A 110 0.76 12.96 4.79
CA LEU A 110 1.78 13.05 5.84
C LEU A 110 2.98 13.91 5.41
N LYS A 111 3.45 13.76 4.16
CA LYS A 111 4.52 14.63 3.63
C LYS A 111 4.12 16.10 3.63
N THR A 112 2.90 16.39 3.19
CA THR A 112 2.37 17.76 3.16
C THR A 112 2.26 18.33 4.57
N ASP A 113 1.82 17.53 5.55
CA ASP A 113 1.72 17.94 6.95
C ASP A 113 3.09 18.23 7.56
N ILE A 114 4.10 17.38 7.28
CA ILE A 114 5.49 17.59 7.71
C ILE A 114 6.06 18.88 7.10
N GLU A 115 5.88 19.11 5.80
CA GLU A 115 6.35 20.33 5.13
C GLU A 115 5.73 21.59 5.75
N LYS A 116 4.43 21.53 6.05
CA LYS A 116 3.73 22.64 6.71
C LYS A 116 4.22 22.85 8.15
N GLU A 117 4.46 21.78 8.90
CA GLU A 117 5.00 21.86 10.26
C GLU A 117 6.40 22.46 10.27
N GLN A 118 7.27 22.03 9.35
CA GLN A 118 8.62 22.58 9.18
C GLN A 118 8.60 24.06 8.79
N GLU A 119 7.69 24.47 7.92
CA GLU A 119 7.53 25.89 7.56
C GLU A 119 7.10 26.72 8.77
N LEU A 120 6.14 26.24 9.57
CA LEU A 120 5.74 26.91 10.82
C LEU A 120 6.88 26.97 11.84
N GLU A 121 7.70 25.92 11.93
CA GLU A 121 8.86 25.91 12.81
C GLU A 121 9.92 26.92 12.35
N ARG A 122 10.20 27.01 11.04
CA ARG A 122 11.10 28.04 10.47
C ARG A 122 10.61 29.44 10.78
N GLN A 123 9.32 29.71 10.53
CA GLN A 123 8.72 31.01 10.83
C GLN A 123 8.86 31.38 12.31
N ARG A 124 8.69 30.41 13.22
CA ARG A 124 8.94 30.62 14.66
C ARG A 124 10.39 30.96 14.95
N VAL A 125 11.35 30.22 14.40
CA VAL A 125 12.78 30.47 14.61
C VAL A 125 13.18 31.85 14.10
N ASP A 126 12.74 32.22 12.90
CA ASP A 126 13.00 33.52 12.29
C ASP A 126 12.38 34.66 13.13
N PHE A 127 11.16 34.47 13.60
CA PHE A 127 10.48 35.42 14.47
C PHE A 127 11.25 35.65 15.79
N PHE A 128 11.66 34.57 16.48
CA PHE A 128 12.42 34.70 17.73
C PHE A 128 13.80 35.32 17.52
N SER A 129 14.45 35.03 16.40
CA SER A 129 15.72 35.65 16.02
C SER A 129 15.56 37.16 15.81
N ALA A 130 14.58 37.57 15.00
CA ALA A 130 14.27 38.98 14.75
C ALA A 130 13.92 39.72 16.05
N ALA A 131 13.06 39.13 16.90
CA ALA A 131 12.71 39.69 18.20
C ALA A 131 13.94 39.87 19.12
N SER A 132 14.86 38.89 19.13
CA SER A 132 16.09 38.98 19.92
C SER A 132 17.00 40.12 19.44
N HIS A 133 17.12 40.31 18.12
CA HIS A 133 17.86 41.43 17.54
C HIS A 133 17.24 42.79 17.91
N GLU A 134 15.91 42.91 17.78
CA GLU A 134 15.13 44.10 18.13
C GLU A 134 15.24 44.45 19.62
N LEU A 135 15.34 43.46 20.51
CA LEU A 135 15.51 43.67 21.96
C LEU A 135 16.96 43.97 22.38
N LYS A 136 17.96 43.40 21.68
CA LYS A 136 19.37 43.60 22.01
C LYS A 136 19.83 45.04 21.83
N THR A 137 19.30 45.72 20.81
CA THR A 137 19.62 47.12 20.50
C THR A 137 19.23 48.09 21.63
N PRO A 138 17.96 48.17 22.07
CA PRO A 138 17.56 49.04 23.18
C PRO A 138 18.25 48.63 24.48
N LEU A 139 18.44 47.34 24.75
CA LEU A 139 19.17 46.88 25.94
C LEU A 139 20.63 47.35 25.95
N THR A 140 21.29 47.36 24.79
CA THR A 140 22.67 47.86 24.67
C THR A 140 22.73 49.38 24.88
N ILE A 141 21.77 50.13 24.35
CA ILE A 141 21.64 51.58 24.57
C ILE A 141 21.41 51.88 26.06
N LEU A 142 20.48 51.18 26.69
CA LEU A 142 20.17 51.31 28.12
C LEU A 142 21.41 51.03 28.97
N LYS A 143 22.11 49.92 28.69
CA LYS A 143 23.35 49.57 29.38
C LYS A 143 24.44 50.64 29.17
N GLY A 144 24.53 51.21 27.97
CA GLY A 144 25.46 52.30 27.65
C GLY A 144 25.20 53.57 28.46
N HIS A 145 23.94 54.03 28.53
CA HIS A 145 23.57 55.19 29.35
C HIS A 145 23.86 54.96 30.84
N LEU A 146 23.46 53.80 31.37
CA LEU A 146 23.70 53.47 32.78
C LEU A 146 25.20 53.39 33.10
N ALA A 147 26.00 52.74 32.24
CA ALA A 147 27.44 52.64 32.43
C ALA A 147 28.14 54.00 32.30
N GLY A 148 27.70 54.87 31.39
CA GLY A 148 28.23 56.24 31.24
C GLY A 148 28.00 57.10 32.49
N MET A 149 26.81 57.02 33.07
CA MET A 149 26.48 57.68 34.33
C MET A 149 27.29 57.12 35.52
N LEU A 150 27.41 55.78 35.62
CA LEU A 150 28.15 55.13 36.71
C LEU A 150 29.66 55.42 36.69
N ASN A 151 30.25 55.54 35.50
CA ASN A 151 31.69 55.76 35.33
C ASN A 151 32.08 57.25 35.29
N GLY A 152 31.14 58.18 35.45
CA GLY A 152 31.42 59.62 35.45
C GLY A 152 32.02 60.14 34.14
N VAL A 153 31.65 59.54 33.00
CA VAL A 153 32.15 59.94 31.67
C VAL A 153 31.70 61.37 31.36
N SER A 154 32.59 62.22 30.83
CA SER A 154 32.25 63.61 30.50
C SER A 154 31.07 63.67 29.52
N GLY A 155 30.08 64.53 29.82
CA GLY A 155 28.80 64.59 29.12
C GLY A 155 27.61 64.00 29.88
N TYR A 156 27.82 63.20 30.93
CA TYR A 156 26.76 62.62 31.77
C TYR A 156 26.42 63.41 33.06
N GLU A 157 26.71 64.71 33.06
CA GLU A 157 26.56 65.59 34.24
C GLU A 157 25.09 65.84 34.64
N ASN A 158 24.17 65.73 33.67
CA ASN A 158 22.73 65.89 33.91
C ASN A 158 22.03 64.53 34.10
N HIS A 159 22.15 63.98 35.31
CA HIS A 159 21.61 62.67 35.65
C HIS A 159 20.11 62.51 35.37
N ILE A 160 19.31 63.58 35.49
CA ILE A 160 17.85 63.52 35.25
C ILE A 160 17.56 63.22 33.77
N GLU A 161 18.22 63.90 32.84
CA GLU A 161 17.99 63.71 31.40
C GLU A 161 18.29 62.28 30.95
N TYR A 162 19.40 61.70 31.41
CA TYR A 162 19.78 60.32 31.06
C TYR A 162 18.90 59.27 31.73
N MET A 163 18.34 59.57 32.91
CA MET A 163 17.37 58.70 33.58
C MET A 163 16.03 58.70 32.83
N GLU A 164 15.55 59.85 32.36
CA GLU A 164 14.39 59.96 31.48
C GLU A 164 14.60 59.23 30.14
N ARG A 165 15.78 59.40 29.52
CA ARG A 165 16.15 58.68 28.28
C ARG A 165 16.20 57.17 28.47
N SER A 166 16.69 56.72 29.61
CA SER A 166 16.71 55.30 29.98
C SER A 166 15.30 54.75 30.20
N LEU A 167 14.43 55.52 30.87
CA LEU A 167 13.03 55.18 31.05
C LEU A 167 12.29 55.04 29.70
N ALA A 168 12.51 55.97 28.78
CA ALA A 168 11.92 55.91 27.43
C ALA A 168 12.35 54.65 26.64
N VAL A 169 13.57 54.16 26.85
CA VAL A 169 14.04 52.89 26.25
C VAL A 169 13.33 51.68 26.87
N VAL A 170 13.09 51.69 28.19
CA VAL A 170 12.33 50.66 28.89
C VAL A 170 10.87 50.61 28.42
N ASP A 171 10.19 51.76 28.31
CA ASP A 171 8.81 51.85 27.81
C ASP A 171 8.70 51.29 26.38
N ARG A 172 9.72 51.55 25.55
CA ARG A 172 9.79 51.02 24.18
C ARG A 172 9.96 49.50 24.16
N MET A 173 10.82 48.95 25.02
CA MET A 173 10.96 47.50 25.18
C MET A 173 9.68 46.86 25.70
N GLU A 174 8.97 47.50 26.64
CA GLU A 174 7.69 46.99 27.15
C GLU A 174 6.63 46.91 26.03
N LYS A 175 6.56 47.93 25.17
CA LYS A 175 5.66 47.91 24.01
C LYS A 175 5.99 46.78 23.03
N LEU A 176 7.26 46.58 22.69
CA LEU A 176 7.71 45.48 21.83
C LEU A 176 7.35 44.11 22.43
N VAL A 177 7.57 43.91 23.72
CA VAL A 177 7.21 42.65 24.42
C VAL A 177 5.70 42.42 24.40
N LYS A 178 4.88 43.47 24.58
CA LYS A 178 3.42 43.36 24.46
C LYS A 178 2.98 42.96 23.05
N GLU A 179 3.60 43.52 22.02
CA GLU A 179 3.32 43.17 20.61
C GLU A 179 3.72 41.71 20.31
N LEU A 180 4.88 41.25 20.80
CA LEU A 180 5.33 39.86 20.72
C LEU A 180 4.36 38.87 21.37
N LEU A 181 3.91 39.17 22.59
CA LEU A 181 2.96 38.33 23.33
C LEU A 181 1.57 38.30 22.67
N TYR A 182 1.15 39.40 22.05
CA TYR A 182 -0.12 39.48 21.32
C TYR A 182 -0.10 38.58 20.08
N LEU A 183 0.99 38.61 19.30
CA LEU A 183 1.19 37.75 18.13
C LEU A 183 1.21 36.26 18.50
N SER A 184 1.93 35.89 19.56
CA SER A 184 1.99 34.50 20.06
C SER A 184 0.61 33.96 20.44
N LYS A 185 -0.21 34.75 21.16
CA LYS A 185 -1.60 34.38 21.50
C LYS A 185 -2.50 34.28 20.27
N ALA A 186 -2.34 35.17 19.30
CA ALA A 186 -3.14 35.15 18.07
C ALA A 186 -2.86 33.90 17.21
N GLU A 187 -1.61 33.43 17.17
CA GLU A 187 -1.23 32.18 16.49
C GLU A 187 -1.78 30.94 17.18
N GLU A 188 -1.78 30.88 18.51
CA GLU A 188 -2.38 29.77 19.27
C GLU A 188 -3.90 29.66 19.03
N LEU A 189 -4.60 30.80 18.95
CA LEU A 189 -6.04 30.84 18.64
C LEU A 189 -6.34 30.35 17.21
N LYS A 190 -5.42 30.57 16.25
CA LYS A 190 -5.52 29.99 14.90
C LYS A 190 -5.41 28.46 14.89
N LYS A 191 -4.54 27.87 15.74
CA LYS A 191 -4.40 26.40 15.87
C LYS A 191 -5.68 25.73 16.41
N LEU A 192 -6.44 26.41 17.26
CA LEU A 192 -7.71 25.89 17.80
C LEU A 192 -8.86 25.91 16.78
N ASN A 193 -8.74 26.65 15.67
CA ASN A 193 -9.80 26.79 14.66
C ASN A 193 -9.71 25.78 13.49
N ILE A 194 -8.77 24.82 13.53
CA ILE A 194 -8.55 23.80 12.47
C ILE A 194 -8.75 22.36 12.97
N LYS A 195 -9.46 22.15 14.07
CA LYS A 195 -10.10 20.84 14.33
C LYS A 195 -11.57 20.95 13.95
N PRO A 196 -11.98 20.63 12.71
CA PRO A 196 -13.39 20.40 12.47
C PRO A 196 -13.81 19.26 13.40
N LEU A 197 -14.80 19.59 14.21
CA LEU A 197 -15.54 18.78 15.13
C LEU A 197 -16.02 17.47 14.45
N ILE A 198 -15.17 16.43 14.39
CA ILE A 198 -15.62 15.06 14.10
C ILE A 198 -16.24 14.51 15.39
N LEU A 199 -17.45 14.96 15.67
CA LEU A 199 -18.28 14.45 16.77
C LEU A 199 -19.73 14.28 16.31
N ARG A 200 -19.92 13.70 15.11
CA ARG A 200 -21.25 13.38 14.56
C ARG A 200 -21.44 11.93 14.12
N LYS A 201 -20.67 10.97 14.66
CA LYS A 201 -20.91 9.53 14.41
C LYS A 201 -20.98 8.61 15.63
N CYS A 202 -20.99 9.15 16.86
CA CYS A 202 -21.08 8.32 18.08
C CYS A 202 -22.47 8.25 18.73
N PHE A 203 -23.54 8.76 18.12
CA PHE A 203 -24.90 8.54 18.65
C PHE A 203 -25.88 8.21 17.53
N GLY A 204 -26.33 6.96 17.53
CA GLY A 204 -27.32 6.44 16.58
C GLY A 204 -27.68 4.98 16.81
N TYR A 205 -27.71 4.53 18.08
CA TYR A 205 -28.40 3.29 18.43
C TYR A 205 -29.93 3.54 18.38
N ARG A 206 -30.58 2.86 17.44
CA ARG A 206 -31.91 2.20 17.51
C ARG A 206 -33.07 2.93 18.19
N LEU A 207 -34.17 3.10 17.44
CA LEU A 207 -35.53 2.73 17.87
C LEU A 207 -36.35 2.28 16.63
N PRO A 208 -37.05 1.13 16.71
CA PRO A 208 -37.90 0.58 15.64
C PRO A 208 -39.30 1.22 15.65
N GLN A 209 -40.01 1.15 14.54
CA GLN A 209 -41.47 1.08 14.54
C GLN A 209 -41.89 -0.37 14.44
#